data_AF-A0A9E4PMC5-F1
#
_entry.id   AF-A0A9E4PMC5-F1
#
_cell.length_a   1.000
_cell.length_b   1.000
_cell.length_c   1.000
_cell.angle_alpha   90.00
_cell.angle_beta   90.00
_cell.angle_gamma   90.00
#
_symmetry.space_group_name_H-M   'P 1'
#
loop_
_entity.id
_entity.type
_entity.pdbx_description
1 polymer ?
#
loop_
_entity_poly.entity_id
_entity_poly.type
_entity_poly.pdbx_seq_one_letter_code
_entity_poly.pdbx_strand_id
1 'polypeptide(L)' 'MAQTSAADQALIKDIASSYVRSRPWPYRRWIESIGIPIHRGYYIEDLRTVELGWWAERECNAAFLEMA' A
#
# COMPACT_ATOMS: atom_id res chain seq x y z
N MET A 1 35.51 17.55 4.59
CA MET A 1 34.53 17.93 3.55
C MET A 1 34.62 16.89 2.44
N ALA A 2 33.98 15.72 2.61
CA ALA A 2 34.08 14.62 1.65
C ALA A 2 33.23 14.97 0.42
N GLN A 3 33.88 15.22 -0.71
CA GLN A 3 33.22 15.53 -1.97
C GLN A 3 32.77 14.20 -2.60
N THR A 4 31.48 13.91 -2.49
CA THR A 4 30.84 12.75 -3.14
C THR A 4 31.01 12.87 -4.66
N SER A 5 31.57 11.83 -5.29
CA SER A 5 31.85 11.80 -6.74
C SER A 5 30.55 11.81 -7.56
N ALA A 6 30.61 12.28 -8.81
CA ALA A 6 29.47 12.22 -9.73
C ALA A 6 28.93 10.79 -9.94
N ALA A 7 29.80 9.78 -9.82
CA ALA A 7 29.42 8.37 -9.87
C ALA A 7 28.56 7.94 -8.67
N ASP A 8 28.91 8.42 -7.46
CA ASP A 8 28.13 8.15 -6.24
C ASP A 8 26.76 8.86 -6.29
N GLN A 9 26.71 10.07 -6.86
CA GLN A 9 25.44 10.79 -7.06
C GLN A 9 24.48 10.05 -8.01
N ALA A 10 25.01 9.43 -9.07
CA ALA A 10 24.21 8.65 -10.01
C ALA A 10 23.63 7.39 -9.34
N LEU A 11 24.43 6.70 -8.52
CA LEU A 11 24.00 5.55 -7.72
C LEU A 11 22.88 5.93 -6.73
N ILE A 12 23.05 7.03 -6.01
CA ILE A 12 22.03 7.52 -5.05
C ILE A 12 20.72 7.83 -5.76
N LYS A 13 20.78 8.41 -6.97
CA LYS A 13 19.59 8.76 -7.76
C LYS A 13 18.86 7.52 -8.28
N ASP A 14 19.60 6.51 -8.73
CA ASP A 14 19.02 5.24 -9.19
C ASP A 14 18.36 4.48 -8.03
N ILE A 15 19.06 4.40 -6.90
CA ILE A 15 18.53 3.84 -5.66
C ILE A 15 17.27 4.60 -5.23
N ALA A 16 17.29 5.94 -5.19
CA ALA A 16 16.12 6.75 -4.85
C ALA A 16 14.94 6.53 -5.81
N SER A 17 15.21 6.41 -7.12
CA SER A 17 14.20 6.11 -8.13
C SER A 17 13.58 4.71 -7.91
N SER A 18 14.41 3.72 -7.54
CA SER A 18 13.94 2.38 -7.19
C SER A 18 13.10 2.38 -5.90
N TYR A 19 13.43 3.22 -4.91
CA TYR A 19 12.67 3.38 -3.67
C TYR A 19 11.26 3.96 -3.89
N VAL A 20 11.09 4.84 -4.89
CA VAL A 20 9.78 5.41 -5.24
C VAL A 20 8.91 4.38 -5.97
N ARG A 21 9.51 3.52 -6.80
CA ARG A 21 8.76 2.51 -7.59
C ARG A 21 8.41 1.24 -6.83
N SER A 22 9.21 0.85 -5.84
CA SER A 22 9.08 -0.43 -5.14
C SER A 22 8.14 -0.42 -3.94
N ARG A 23 7.76 0.75 -3.41
CA ARG A 23 6.90 0.82 -2.23
C ARG A 23 5.43 0.76 -2.63
N PRO A 24 4.62 -0.13 -2.03
CA PRO A 24 3.18 -0.02 -2.15
C PRO A 24 2.76 1.37 -1.67
N TRP A 25 1.80 1.98 -2.37
CA TRP A 25 1.28 3.31 -2.08
C TRP A 25 1.03 3.46 -0.57
N PRO A 26 1.34 4.62 0.06
CA PRO A 26 1.18 4.82 1.51
C PRO A 26 -0.18 4.36 2.04
N TYR A 27 -1.23 4.57 1.24
CA TYR A 27 -2.58 4.11 1.52
C TYR A 27 -2.67 2.58 1.58
N ARG A 28 -2.20 1.83 0.57
CA ARG A 28 -2.18 0.36 0.60
C ARG A 28 -1.48 -0.19 1.83
N ARG A 29 -0.32 0.39 2.16
CA ARG A 29 0.45 -0.03 3.34
C ARG A 29 -0.34 0.17 4.64
N TRP A 30 -1.07 1.29 4.75
CA TRP A 30 -1.93 1.54 5.89
C TRP A 30 -3.11 0.56 5.95
N ILE A 31 -3.79 0.32 4.83
CA ILE A 31 -4.91 -0.63 4.78
C ILE A 31 -4.45 -2.03 5.19
N GLU A 32 -3.30 -2.48 4.67
CA GLU A 32 -2.69 -3.77 5.03
C GLU A 32 -2.31 -3.83 6.53
N SER A 33 -1.94 -2.69 7.14
CA SER A 33 -1.63 -2.64 8.57
C SER A 33 -2.84 -2.77 9.49
N ILE A 34 -4.05 -2.50 8.99
CA ILE A 34 -5.29 -2.65 9.76
C ILE A 34 -5.66 -4.14 9.92
N GLY A 35 -5.24 -5.00 8.98
CA GLY A 35 -5.44 -6.45 9.08
C GLY A 35 -6.87 -6.92 8.80
N ILE A 36 -7.68 -6.10 8.12
CA ILE A 36 -9.05 -6.41 7.71
C ILE A 36 -9.04 -6.91 6.25
N PRO A 37 -9.99 -7.77 5.82
CA PRO A 37 -10.09 -8.24 4.44
C PRO A 37 -10.05 -7.09 3.40
N ILE A 38 -9.18 -7.23 2.40
CA ILE A 38 -9.02 -6.29 1.29
C ILE A 38 -9.40 -7.01 -0.01
N HIS A 39 -10.53 -6.65 -0.59
CA HIS A 39 -10.99 -7.18 -1.87
C HIS A 39 -10.47 -6.29 -3.00
N ARG A 40 -9.66 -6.88 -3.90
CA ARG A 40 -9.08 -6.21 -5.07
C ARG A 40 -9.76 -6.74 -6.33
N GLY A 41 -10.26 -5.87 -7.19
CA GLY A 41 -10.92 -6.32 -8.42
C GLY A 41 -11.53 -5.19 -9.24
N TYR A 42 -12.27 -5.54 -10.29
CA TYR A 42 -12.99 -4.58 -11.13
C TYR A 42 -14.49 -4.55 -10.82
N TYR A 43 -15.02 -5.64 -10.27
CA TYR A 43 -16.44 -5.82 -10.03
C TYR A 43 -16.65 -6.81 -8.88
N ILE A 44 -17.65 -6.51 -8.06
CA ILE A 44 -18.17 -7.41 -7.02
C ILE A 44 -19.65 -7.54 -7.29
N GLU A 45 -20.09 -8.77 -7.51
CA GLU A 45 -21.49 -9.09 -7.85
C GLU A 45 -22.44 -8.78 -6.69
N ASP A 46 -22.08 -9.18 -5.47
CA ASP A 46 -22.86 -8.87 -4.27
C ASP A 46 -21.96 -8.49 -3.08
N LEU A 47 -22.05 -7.22 -2.68
CA LEU A 47 -21.36 -6.65 -1.52
C LEU A 47 -21.78 -7.26 -0.18
N ARG A 48 -22.90 -7.98 -0.11
CA ARG A 48 -23.37 -8.62 1.13
C ARG A 48 -22.67 -9.95 1.42
N THR A 49 -22.02 -10.53 0.41
CA THR A 49 -21.32 -11.82 0.51
C THR A 49 -19.84 -11.67 0.86
N VAL A 50 -19.32 -10.44 0.89
CA VAL A 50 -17.91 -10.18 1.11
C VAL A 50 -17.51 -10.51 2.56
N GLU A 51 -16.33 -11.10 2.71
CA GLU A 51 -15.77 -11.38 4.03
C GLU A 51 -15.47 -10.06 4.74
N LEU A 52 -15.94 -9.95 5.98
CA LEU A 52 -15.72 -8.81 6.86
C LEU A 52 -14.80 -9.21 8.02
N GLY A 53 -13.87 -8.33 8.37
CA GLY A 53 -13.01 -8.45 9.54
C GLY A 53 -13.36 -7.42 10.61
N TRP A 54 -13.00 -7.71 11.86
CA TRP A 54 -13.22 -6.79 12.98
C TRP A 54 -12.31 -5.56 12.89
N TRP A 55 -12.90 -4.37 12.80
CA TRP A 55 -12.20 -3.09 12.85
C TRP A 55 -12.28 -2.50 14.25
N ALA A 56 -11.21 -2.64 15.04
CA ALA A 56 -11.17 -2.11 16.40
C ALA A 56 -11.39 -0.59 16.49
N GLU A 57 -10.78 0.19 15.60
CA GLU A 57 -10.85 1.67 15.64
C GLU A 57 -12.22 2.22 15.26
N ARG A 58 -13.02 1.45 14.52
CA ARG A 58 -14.40 1.79 14.15
C ARG A 58 -15.45 0.96 14.88
N GLU A 59 -15.01 0.04 15.73
CA GLU A 59 -15.83 -0.90 16.49
C GLU A 59 -16.86 -1.64 15.63
N CYS A 60 -16.48 -2.00 14.40
CA CYS A 60 -17.41 -2.59 13.43
C CYS A 60 -16.75 -3.64 12.52
N ASN A 61 -17.57 -4.50 11.91
CA ASN A 61 -17.11 -5.43 10.88
C ASN A 61 -16.99 -4.70 9.55
N ALA A 62 -15.82 -4.72 8.94
CA ALA A 62 -15.53 -3.98 7.71
C ALA A 62 -14.71 -4.80 6.71
N ALA A 63 -14.65 -4.30 5.48
CA ALA A 63 -13.72 -4.75 4.45
C ALA A 63 -13.32 -3.56 3.58
N PHE A 64 -12.10 -3.60 3.04
CA PHE A 64 -11.64 -2.59 2.10
C PHE A 64 -11.86 -3.08 0.67
N LEU A 65 -12.36 -2.19 -0.18
CA LEU A 65 -12.56 -2.45 -1.60
C LEU A 65 -11.58 -1.58 -2.38
N GLU A 66 -10.65 -2.22 -3.08
CA GLU A 66 -9.75 -1.54 -3.98
C GLU A 66 -10.14 -1.90 -5.41
N MET A 67 -10.91 -0.99 -6.02
CA MET A 67 -11.33 -1.09 -7.42
C MET A 67 -10.36 -0.32 -8.31
N ALA A 68 -9.96 -0.95 -9.43
CA ALA A 68 -9.01 -0.40 -10.40
C ALA A 68 -9.67 0.44 -11.49
#